data_AF-A0A7S2GD46-F1
#
_entry.id   AF-A0A7S2GD46-F1
#
_cell.length_a   1.000
_cell.length_b   1.000
_cell.length_c   1.000
_cell.angle_alpha   90.00
_cell.angle_beta   90.00
_cell.angle_gamma   90.00
#
_symmetry.space_group_name_H-M   'P 1'
#
loop_
_entity.id
_entity.type
_entity.pdbx_description
1 polymer ?
#
loop_
_entity_poly.entity_id
_entity_poly.type
_entity_poly.pdbx_seq_one_letter_code
_entity_poly.pdbx_strand_id
1 'polypeptide(L)'
;RHLPPPASSPALHPPSIDVPKLKVDRVEAERLEADMDASRLRADRLEAEELRARVEAERDHAHIQCGCAPSCSLLPWIVNGSIMPAEGVLSYCCRGHLCFADLAIDGSLSTLASDGLPLHLPSLCAFTRLLHQRWLGEGAAATREAAKHPHKLVHYLGLSIDRLRASSTRPSRR
;
A
#
# COMPACT_ATOMS: atom_id res chain seq x y z
N ARG A 1 -43.92 26.89 -88.96
CA ARG A 1 -42.87 26.36 -88.05
C ARG A 1 -43.20 26.86 -86.65
N HIS A 2 -43.93 26.07 -85.86
CA HIS A 2 -44.23 26.39 -84.45
C HIS A 2 -43.21 25.65 -83.56
N LEU A 3 -42.49 26.39 -82.72
CA LEU A 3 -41.66 25.81 -81.65
C LEU A 3 -42.53 25.56 -80.41
N PRO A 4 -42.43 24.41 -79.72
CA PRO A 4 -43.05 24.20 -78.43
C PRO A 4 -42.29 24.95 -77.31
N PRO A 5 -42.95 25.31 -76.18
CA PRO A 5 -42.32 26.01 -75.09
C PRO A 5 -41.35 25.10 -74.31
N PRO A 6 -40.33 25.66 -73.63
CA PRO A 6 -39.38 24.87 -72.85
C PRO A 6 -40.09 24.26 -71.63
N ALA A 7 -40.05 22.93 -71.53
CA ALA A 7 -40.50 22.20 -70.36
C ALA A 7 -39.57 22.51 -69.18
N SER A 8 -40.18 22.94 -68.08
CA SER A 8 -39.55 23.36 -66.83
C SER A 8 -38.67 22.26 -66.22
N SER A 9 -37.44 22.61 -65.85
CA SER A 9 -36.55 21.76 -65.06
C SER A 9 -37.19 21.39 -63.71
N PRO A 10 -37.11 20.13 -63.25
CA PRO A 10 -37.56 19.78 -61.91
C PRO A 10 -36.60 20.38 -60.87
N ALA A 11 -37.16 21.11 -59.91
CA ALA A 11 -36.42 21.61 -58.76
C ALA A 11 -35.87 20.42 -57.95
N LEU A 12 -34.55 20.31 -57.89
CA LEU A 12 -33.86 19.45 -56.93
C LEU A 12 -34.17 19.98 -55.52
N HIS A 13 -35.06 19.30 -54.79
CA HIS A 13 -35.18 19.49 -53.36
C HIS A 13 -33.88 19.01 -52.69
N PRO A 14 -33.17 19.85 -51.92
CA PRO A 14 -32.08 19.35 -51.10
C PRO A 14 -32.65 18.34 -50.08
N PRO A 15 -31.92 17.26 -49.75
CA PRO A 15 -32.36 16.35 -48.71
C PRO A 15 -32.52 17.14 -47.40
N SER A 16 -33.71 17.08 -46.81
CA SER A 16 -33.99 17.65 -45.50
C SER A 16 -33.15 16.89 -44.48
N ILE A 17 -31.99 17.45 -44.10
CA ILE A 17 -31.17 16.90 -43.03
C ILE A 17 -31.98 17.01 -41.74
N ASP A 18 -32.28 15.89 -41.09
CA ASP A 18 -32.97 15.79 -39.80
C ASP A 18 -32.08 16.40 -38.69
N VAL A 19 -32.04 17.74 -38.62
CA VAL A 19 -31.37 18.54 -37.58
C VAL A 19 -31.80 18.16 -36.13
N PRO A 20 -33.03 17.66 -35.84
CA PRO A 20 -33.40 17.33 -34.46
C PRO A 20 -32.64 16.14 -33.88
N LYS A 21 -32.35 15.10 -34.68
CA LYS A 21 -31.74 13.84 -34.20
C LYS A 21 -30.29 14.05 -33.74
N LEU A 22 -29.49 14.78 -34.54
CA LEU A 22 -28.09 15.09 -34.22
C LEU A 22 -27.89 15.89 -32.92
N LYS A 23 -28.88 16.71 -32.51
CA LYS A 23 -28.81 17.45 -31.25
C LYS A 23 -29.10 16.56 -30.04
N VAL A 24 -30.00 15.59 -30.18
CA VAL A 24 -30.32 14.62 -29.13
C VAL A 24 -29.12 13.71 -28.90
N ASP A 25 -28.53 13.18 -29.98
CA ASP A 25 -27.36 12.30 -29.91
C ASP A 25 -26.16 12.97 -29.22
N ARG A 26 -25.96 14.28 -29.47
CA ARG A 26 -24.91 15.06 -28.81
C ARG A 26 -25.17 15.24 -27.30
N VAL A 27 -26.40 15.56 -26.91
CA VAL A 27 -26.76 15.73 -25.49
C VAL A 27 -26.68 14.39 -24.74
N GLU A 28 -27.04 13.28 -25.39
CA GLU A 28 -26.88 11.94 -24.81
C GLU A 28 -25.41 11.55 -24.65
N ALA A 29 -24.56 11.86 -25.64
CA ALA A 29 -23.12 11.66 -25.53
C ALA A 29 -22.49 12.49 -24.40
N GLU A 30 -22.83 13.78 -24.29
CA GLU A 30 -22.35 14.67 -23.21
C GLU A 30 -22.81 14.16 -21.82
N ARG A 31 -24.02 13.60 -21.72
CA ARG A 31 -24.52 12.99 -20.47
C ARG A 31 -23.77 11.71 -20.11
N LEU A 32 -23.44 10.87 -21.08
CA LEU A 32 -22.67 9.65 -20.86
C LEU A 32 -21.24 9.97 -20.40
N GLU A 33 -20.59 10.93 -21.03
CA GLU A 33 -19.26 11.41 -20.62
C GLU A 33 -19.27 11.94 -19.18
N ALA A 34 -20.26 12.78 -18.84
CA ALA A 34 -20.41 13.29 -17.48
C ALA A 34 -20.65 12.17 -16.43
N ASP A 35 -21.37 11.11 -16.78
CA ASP A 35 -21.59 9.97 -15.89
C ASP A 35 -20.33 9.11 -15.72
N MET A 36 -19.54 8.93 -16.77
CA MET A 36 -18.23 8.27 -16.69
C MET A 36 -17.26 9.05 -15.81
N ASP A 37 -17.20 10.38 -15.96
CA ASP A 37 -16.38 11.25 -15.12
C ASP A 37 -16.83 11.22 -13.66
N ALA A 38 -18.14 11.28 -13.41
CA ALA A 38 -18.69 11.16 -12.06
C ALA A 38 -18.37 9.79 -11.44
N SER A 39 -18.42 8.72 -12.23
CA SER A 39 -18.07 7.36 -11.80
C SER A 39 -16.59 7.23 -11.47
N ARG A 40 -15.71 7.80 -12.30
CA ARG A 40 -14.27 7.85 -12.05
C ARG A 40 -13.94 8.63 -10.78
N LEU A 41 -14.54 9.80 -10.58
CA LEU A 41 -14.32 10.59 -9.37
C LEU A 41 -14.77 9.85 -8.10
N ARG A 42 -15.86 9.06 -8.18
CA ARG A 42 -16.29 8.22 -7.06
C ARG A 42 -15.30 7.10 -6.76
N ALA A 43 -14.77 6.45 -7.80
CA ALA A 43 -13.75 5.41 -7.65
C ALA A 43 -12.47 5.97 -7.03
N ASP A 44 -11.97 7.10 -7.54
CA ASP A 44 -10.79 7.79 -7.01
C ASP A 44 -10.98 8.18 -5.54
N ARG A 45 -12.18 8.65 -5.15
CA ARG A 45 -12.49 8.98 -3.76
C ARG A 45 -12.46 7.74 -2.86
N LEU A 46 -13.05 6.63 -3.32
CA LEU A 46 -13.07 5.39 -2.56
C LEU A 46 -11.64 4.85 -2.34
N GLU A 47 -10.81 4.84 -3.39
CA GLU A 47 -9.40 4.44 -3.28
C GLU A 47 -8.63 5.33 -2.30
N ALA A 48 -8.87 6.64 -2.33
CA ALA A 48 -8.26 7.57 -1.39
C ALA A 48 -8.72 7.35 0.07
N GLU A 49 -9.99 7.01 0.29
CA GLU A 49 -10.52 6.67 1.61
C GLU A 49 -9.91 5.35 2.13
N GLU A 50 -9.82 4.33 1.29
CA GLU A 50 -9.19 3.05 1.64
C GLU A 50 -7.70 3.22 1.96
N LEU A 51 -6.97 4.03 1.19
CA LEU A 51 -5.57 4.34 1.47
C LEU A 51 -5.41 5.05 2.82
N ARG A 52 -6.28 6.03 3.12
CA ARG A 52 -6.27 6.74 4.40
C ARG A 52 -6.51 5.78 5.57
N ALA A 53 -7.53 4.93 5.48
CA ALA A 53 -7.83 3.94 6.51
C ALA A 53 -6.65 2.97 6.72
N ARG A 54 -6.01 2.51 5.64
CA ARG A 54 -4.83 1.66 5.71
C ARG A 54 -3.66 2.35 6.41
N VAL A 55 -3.35 3.59 6.03
CA VAL A 55 -2.25 4.36 6.64
C VAL A 55 -2.51 4.66 8.11
N GLU A 56 -3.75 4.99 8.48
CA GLU A 56 -4.14 5.20 9.88
C GLU A 56 -3.93 3.93 10.70
N ALA A 57 -4.39 2.78 10.21
CA ALA A 57 -4.20 1.51 10.90
C ALA A 57 -2.71 1.11 11.02
N GLU A 58 -1.88 1.44 10.03
CA GLU A 58 -0.42 1.25 10.11
C GLU A 58 0.21 2.15 11.20
N ARG A 59 -0.27 3.38 11.36
CA ARG A 59 0.19 4.31 12.39
C ARG A 59 -0.23 3.89 13.80
N ASP A 60 -1.38 3.25 13.95
CA ASP A 60 -1.78 2.67 15.24
C ASP A 60 -0.78 1.63 15.73
N HIS A 61 -0.23 0.82 14.81
CA HIS A 61 0.77 -0.19 15.14
C HIS A 61 2.08 0.36 15.69
N ALA A 62 2.45 1.60 15.33
CA ALA A 62 3.60 2.30 15.90
C ALA A 62 3.45 2.52 17.42
N HIS A 63 2.23 2.59 17.93
CA HIS A 63 1.96 2.91 19.33
C HIS A 63 1.71 1.67 20.20
N ILE A 64 1.58 0.48 19.61
CA ILE A 64 1.23 -0.73 20.37
C ILE A 64 2.46 -1.28 21.08
N GLN A 65 2.44 -1.23 22.41
CA GLN A 65 3.45 -1.89 23.25
C GLN A 65 3.36 -3.43 23.14
N CYS A 66 4.49 -4.13 23.19
CA CYS A 66 4.52 -5.60 23.31
C CYS A 66 4.75 -6.00 24.76
N GLY A 67 3.99 -6.98 25.26
CA GLY A 67 4.24 -7.63 26.55
C GLY A 67 5.49 -8.53 26.57
N CYS A 68 6.36 -8.42 25.57
CA CYS A 68 7.42 -9.36 25.24
C CYS A 68 8.80 -8.84 25.68
N ALA A 69 8.82 -7.70 26.38
CA ALA A 69 10.02 -7.11 26.95
C ALA A 69 10.65 -8.11 27.95
N PRO A 70 11.95 -8.48 27.79
CA PRO A 70 13.03 -7.75 27.11
C PRO A 70 13.36 -8.21 25.69
N SER A 71 12.71 -9.24 25.15
CA SER A 71 13.15 -9.89 23.91
C SER A 71 12.96 -9.05 22.64
N CYS A 72 11.92 -8.20 22.52
CA CYS A 72 11.72 -7.39 21.29
C CYS A 72 12.64 -6.15 21.21
N SER A 73 13.38 -5.80 22.28
CA SER A 73 14.26 -4.64 22.26
C SER A 73 15.61 -4.99 21.64
N LEU A 74 16.03 -4.18 20.66
CA LEU A 74 17.35 -4.28 20.04
C LEU A 74 18.39 -3.39 20.73
N LEU A 75 17.97 -2.46 21.60
CA LEU A 75 18.86 -1.54 22.28
C LEU A 75 19.97 -2.25 23.08
N PRO A 76 19.71 -3.31 23.87
CA PRO A 76 20.78 -3.99 24.60
C PRO A 76 21.86 -4.60 23.69
N TRP A 77 21.51 -4.87 22.42
CA TRP A 77 22.39 -5.47 21.44
C TRP A 77 23.22 -4.44 20.68
N ILE A 78 22.67 -3.24 20.54
CA ILE A 78 23.44 -2.09 20.08
C ILE A 78 24.47 -1.74 21.16
N VAL A 79 24.03 -1.65 22.42
CA VAL A 79 24.90 -1.29 23.55
C VAL A 79 26.05 -2.29 23.75
N ASN A 80 25.80 -3.59 23.56
CA ASN A 80 26.86 -4.61 23.68
C ASN A 80 27.68 -4.82 22.38
N GLY A 81 27.38 -4.07 21.30
CA GLY A 81 28.07 -4.13 20.03
C GLY A 81 27.76 -5.34 19.14
N SER A 82 26.72 -6.13 19.46
CA SER A 82 26.33 -7.31 18.65
C SER A 82 25.71 -6.94 17.31
N ILE A 83 25.07 -5.79 17.22
CA ILE A 83 24.48 -5.23 15.99
C ILE A 83 24.76 -3.73 15.93
N MET A 84 24.88 -3.19 14.72
CA MET A 84 25.09 -1.77 14.48
C MET A 84 23.84 -1.12 13.85
N PRO A 85 23.45 0.08 14.31
CA PRO A 85 22.45 0.92 13.66
C PRO A 85 22.87 1.29 12.24
N ALA A 86 21.96 1.15 11.28
CA ALA A 86 22.15 1.55 9.89
C ALA A 86 20.84 1.40 9.09
N GLU A 87 20.84 1.95 7.89
CA GLU A 87 19.73 1.85 6.93
C GLU A 87 19.63 0.45 6.33
N GLY A 88 18.41 -0.04 6.15
CA GLY A 88 18.10 -1.29 5.47
C GLY A 88 18.68 -2.56 6.09
N VAL A 89 19.20 -2.49 7.33
CA VAL A 89 19.89 -3.62 7.95
C VAL A 89 18.95 -4.71 8.44
N LEU A 90 17.69 -4.39 8.68
CA LEU A 90 16.66 -5.37 9.02
C LEU A 90 15.89 -5.75 7.76
N SER A 91 15.61 -7.04 7.63
CA SER A 91 14.75 -7.58 6.60
C SER A 91 13.74 -8.54 7.19
N TYR A 92 12.55 -8.55 6.62
CA TYR A 92 11.47 -9.46 6.97
C TYR A 92 10.92 -10.06 5.68
N CYS A 93 10.83 -11.39 5.64
CA CYS A 93 10.32 -12.13 4.50
C CYS A 93 9.14 -13.01 4.92
N CYS A 94 7.99 -12.81 4.28
CA CYS A 94 6.81 -13.65 4.49
C CYS A 94 6.02 -13.78 3.19
N ARG A 95 5.67 -15.02 2.82
CA ARG A 95 4.84 -15.34 1.63
C ARG A 95 5.33 -14.67 0.32
N GLY A 96 6.64 -14.58 0.13
CA GLY A 96 7.22 -13.97 -1.08
C GLY A 96 7.29 -12.44 -1.04
N HIS A 97 6.82 -11.80 0.03
CA HIS A 97 7.01 -10.38 0.28
C HIS A 97 8.26 -10.16 1.12
N LEU A 98 9.10 -9.21 0.67
CA LEU A 98 10.31 -8.77 1.35
C LEU A 98 10.16 -7.30 1.72
N CYS A 99 10.41 -6.98 2.99
CA CYS A 99 10.44 -5.61 3.48
C CYS A 99 11.72 -5.37 4.26
N PHE A 100 12.19 -4.13 4.21
CA PHE A 100 13.36 -3.67 4.92
C PHE A 100 12.98 -2.62 5.97
N ALA A 101 13.79 -2.55 7.00
CA ALA A 101 13.71 -1.50 8.01
C ALA A 101 15.11 -1.03 8.41
N ASP A 102 15.19 0.24 8.70
CA ASP A 102 16.36 0.87 9.28
C ASP A 102 16.36 0.60 10.78
N LEU A 103 17.56 0.49 11.36
CA LEU A 103 17.76 0.37 12.80
C LEU A 103 18.40 1.65 13.32
N ALA A 104 17.71 2.34 14.22
CA ALA A 104 18.21 3.54 14.87
C ALA A 104 19.06 3.21 16.12
N ILE A 105 19.81 4.21 16.58
CA ILE A 105 20.73 4.07 17.74
C ILE A 105 20.02 3.79 19.07
N ASP A 106 18.78 4.25 19.21
CA ASP A 106 17.92 3.99 20.36
C ASP A 106 17.25 2.59 20.30
N GLY A 107 17.52 1.81 19.26
CA GLY A 107 16.94 0.50 19.03
C GLY A 107 15.54 0.52 18.41
N SER A 108 15.02 1.70 18.07
CA SER A 108 13.80 1.85 17.28
C SER A 108 14.04 1.52 15.80
N LEU A 109 12.94 1.27 15.09
CA LEU A 109 12.96 0.86 13.70
C LEU A 109 12.23 1.89 12.84
N SER A 110 12.71 2.09 11.62
CA SER A 110 12.02 2.92 10.63
C SER A 110 11.77 2.11 9.37
N THR A 111 10.56 2.21 8.81
CA THR A 111 10.20 1.61 7.52
C THR A 111 9.24 2.53 6.78
N LEU A 112 8.80 2.17 5.58
CA LEU A 112 7.85 2.95 4.82
C LEU A 112 6.42 2.48 5.07
N ALA A 113 5.54 3.44 5.35
CA ALA A 113 4.09 3.27 5.32
C ALA A 113 3.58 3.08 3.89
N SER A 114 2.31 2.72 3.77
CA SER A 114 1.62 2.53 2.49
C SER A 114 1.53 3.80 1.62
N ASP A 115 1.64 4.99 2.21
CA ASP A 115 1.72 6.28 1.52
C ASP A 115 3.17 6.65 1.14
N GLY A 116 4.14 5.79 1.42
CA GLY A 116 5.56 6.04 1.20
C GLY A 116 6.22 6.95 2.23
N LEU A 117 5.50 7.37 3.28
CA LEU A 117 6.09 8.16 4.35
C LEU A 117 6.81 7.27 5.38
N PRO A 118 7.85 7.78 6.04
CA PRO A 118 8.51 7.05 7.12
C PRO A 118 7.55 6.75 8.28
N LEU A 119 7.61 5.52 8.77
CA LEU A 119 6.90 5.03 9.94
C LEU A 119 7.91 4.56 10.98
N HIS A 120 7.83 5.16 12.16
CA HIS A 120 8.67 4.82 13.30
C HIS A 120 8.01 3.73 14.15
N LEU A 121 8.78 2.73 14.55
CA LEU A 121 8.28 1.56 15.26
C LEU A 121 9.17 1.29 16.48
N PRO A 122 8.58 1.14 17.68
CA PRO A 122 9.35 1.03 18.92
C PRO A 122 9.98 -0.35 19.14
N SER A 123 9.62 -1.35 18.32
CA SER A 123 10.10 -2.72 18.51
C SER A 123 9.95 -3.59 17.26
N LEU A 124 10.70 -4.70 17.23
CA LEU A 124 10.54 -5.77 16.23
C LEU A 124 9.11 -6.33 16.17
N CYS A 125 8.40 -6.28 17.29
CA CYS A 125 7.05 -6.77 17.43
C CYS A 125 6.04 -5.85 16.73
N ALA A 126 6.21 -4.53 16.87
CA ALA A 126 5.44 -3.55 16.10
C ALA A 126 5.68 -3.73 14.60
N PHE A 127 6.95 -3.90 14.18
CA PHE A 127 7.31 -4.16 12.79
C PHE A 127 6.69 -5.45 12.22
N THR A 128 6.76 -6.55 12.96
CA THR A 128 6.17 -7.81 12.48
C THR A 128 4.65 -7.72 12.35
N ARG A 129 3.96 -7.07 13.31
CA ARG A 129 2.50 -6.90 13.26
C ARG A 129 2.07 -6.01 12.10
N LEU A 130 2.77 -4.90 11.89
CA LEU A 130 2.56 -4.01 10.74
C LEU A 130 2.60 -4.82 9.43
N LEU A 131 3.65 -5.62 9.24
CA LEU A 131 3.82 -6.40 8.00
C LEU A 131 2.79 -7.54 7.87
N HIS A 132 2.41 -8.17 8.98
CA HIS A 132 1.32 -9.14 8.98
C HIS A 132 0.00 -8.49 8.58
N GLN A 133 -0.34 -7.34 9.15
CA GLN A 133 -1.56 -6.62 8.77
C GLN A 133 -1.53 -6.24 7.29
N ARG A 134 -0.40 -5.69 6.81
CA ARG A 134 -0.23 -5.24 5.42
C ARG A 134 -0.40 -6.36 4.40
N TRP A 135 0.12 -7.56 4.67
CA TRP A 135 0.20 -8.62 3.65
C TRP A 135 -0.70 -9.83 3.88
N LEU A 136 -1.15 -10.03 5.12
CA LEU A 136 -1.97 -11.17 5.49
C LEU A 136 -3.40 -10.76 5.90
N GLY A 137 -3.67 -9.46 6.01
CA GLY A 137 -4.96 -8.89 6.41
C GLY A 137 -5.20 -8.94 7.92
N GLU A 138 -6.28 -8.29 8.36
CA GLU A 138 -6.63 -8.11 9.78
C GLU A 138 -6.75 -9.44 10.56
N GLY A 139 -7.20 -10.52 9.90
CA GLY A 139 -7.37 -11.84 10.51
C GLY A 139 -6.07 -12.57 10.85
N ALA A 140 -4.95 -12.24 10.18
CA ALA A 140 -3.67 -12.90 10.39
C ALA A 140 -2.83 -12.29 11.52
N ALA A 141 -3.04 -11.00 11.82
CA ALA A 141 -2.50 -10.38 13.02
C ALA A 141 -3.09 -11.00 14.31
N ALA A 142 -4.32 -11.52 14.23
CA ALA A 142 -5.05 -12.13 15.34
C ALA A 142 -4.81 -13.65 15.52
N THR A 143 -4.30 -14.37 14.50
CA THR A 143 -3.98 -15.80 14.64
C THR A 143 -2.78 -16.01 15.57
N ARG A 144 -3.10 -16.30 16.84
CA ARG A 144 -2.19 -16.64 17.95
C ARG A 144 -1.18 -17.78 17.64
N GLU A 145 -1.35 -18.56 16.59
CA GLU A 145 -0.40 -19.63 16.24
C GLU A 145 0.88 -19.15 15.55
N ALA A 146 0.87 -17.98 14.90
CA ALA A 146 2.10 -17.28 14.50
C ALA A 146 2.80 -16.61 15.71
N ALA A 147 2.19 -16.64 16.90
CA ALA A 147 2.51 -15.79 18.04
C ALA A 147 3.45 -16.42 19.08
N LYS A 148 4.18 -17.50 18.77
CA LYS A 148 5.22 -17.94 19.72
C LYS A 148 6.41 -16.99 19.75
N HIS A 149 6.92 -16.55 18.58
CA HIS A 149 7.99 -15.55 18.52
C HIS A 149 7.97 -14.76 17.19
N PRO A 150 7.39 -13.55 17.13
CA PRO A 150 7.30 -12.76 15.88
C PRO A 150 8.68 -12.46 15.24
N HIS A 151 9.74 -12.52 16.04
CA HIS A 151 11.11 -12.22 15.65
C HIS A 151 11.78 -13.26 14.75
N LYS A 152 11.25 -14.49 14.65
CA LYS A 152 11.89 -15.58 13.89
C LYS A 152 12.11 -15.20 12.42
N LEU A 153 11.18 -14.40 11.90
CA LEU A 153 11.10 -14.00 10.50
C LEU A 153 11.92 -12.74 10.21
N VAL A 154 12.41 -12.06 11.25
CA VAL A 154 13.27 -10.88 11.10
C VAL A 154 14.73 -11.30 11.03
N HIS A 155 15.44 -10.72 10.08
CA HIS A 155 16.85 -10.95 9.83
C HIS A 155 17.61 -9.63 9.89
N TYR A 156 18.77 -9.63 10.54
CA TYR A 156 19.75 -8.54 10.53
C TYR A 156 20.89 -8.91 9.58
N LEU A 157 21.10 -8.14 8.52
CA LEU A 157 22.11 -8.42 7.47
C LEU A 157 22.06 -9.88 6.96
N GLY A 158 20.84 -10.40 6.77
CA GLY A 158 20.59 -11.77 6.33
C GLY A 158 20.67 -12.85 7.42
N LEU A 159 21.06 -12.51 8.65
CA LEU A 159 21.09 -13.43 9.79
C LEU A 159 19.81 -13.32 10.62
N SER A 160 19.12 -14.43 10.84
CA SER A 160 17.93 -14.44 11.70
C SER A 160 18.25 -13.91 13.10
N ILE A 161 17.40 -13.01 13.62
CA ILE A 161 17.53 -12.44 14.97
C ILE A 161 17.59 -13.53 16.05
N ASP A 162 16.87 -14.64 15.85
CA ASP A 162 16.91 -15.76 16.81
C ASP A 162 18.28 -16.45 16.87
N ARG A 163 19.02 -16.50 15.75
CA ARG A 163 20.39 -17.03 15.76
C ARG A 163 21.34 -16.11 16.52
N LEU A 164 21.20 -14.79 16.32
CA LEU A 164 21.96 -13.79 17.05
C LEU A 164 21.67 -13.86 18.57
N ARG A 165 20.44 -14.20 18.97
CA ARG A 165 20.03 -14.39 20.39
C ARG A 165 20.75 -15.58 21.01
N ALA A 166 20.82 -16.69 20.26
CA ALA A 166 21.46 -17.90 20.73
C ALA A 166 22.97 -17.73 20.89
N SER A 167 23.62 -16.88 20.07
CA SER A 167 25.04 -16.58 20.22
C SER A 167 25.35 -15.66 21.40
N SER A 168 24.49 -14.69 21.71
CA SER A 168 24.74 -13.72 22.79
C SER A 168 24.58 -14.30 24.20
N THR A 169 23.90 -15.44 24.33
CA THR A 169 23.59 -16.09 25.62
C THR A 169 24.59 -17.18 26.01
N ARG A 170 25.58 -17.51 25.17
CA ARG A 170 26.62 -18.45 25.57
C ARG A 170 27.56 -17.79 26.59
N PRO A 171 27.66 -18.30 27.83
CA PRO A 171 28.71 -17.85 28.73
C PRO A 171 30.05 -18.19 28.09
N SER A 172 30.90 -17.17 27.91
CA SER A 172 32.32 -17.36 27.66
C SER A 172 32.85 -18.29 28.75
N ARG A 173 33.10 -19.57 28.41
CA ARG A 173 33.87 -20.46 29.28
C ARG A 173 35.27 -19.87 29.37
N ARG A 174 35.53 -19.15 30.46
CA ARG A 174 36.87 -18.91 31.00
C ARG A 174 37.07 -19.87 32.16
#